data_AF-A0A3E5A699-F1
#
_entry.id   AF-A0A3E5A699-F1
#
_cell.length_a   1.000
_cell.length_b   1.000
_cell.length_c   1.000
_cell.angle_alpha   90.00
_cell.angle_beta   90.00
_cell.angle_gamma   90.00
#
_symmetry.space_group_name_H-M   'P 1'
#
loop_
_entity.id
_entity.type
_entity.pdbx_description
1 polymer ?
#
loop_
_entity_poly.entity_id
_entity_poly.type
_entity_poly.pdbx_seq_one_letter_code
_entity_poly.pdbx_strand_id
1 'polypeptide(L)'
;MNKYKITAIEHPQYPWLHRIQALIDVNEKVPKGTIGGFVDSITNLSQGGGCWIYDDAICCEGGLVREEAEIYDDSMVRGTAVVAGKARIYNHAVAKDSCYISSGEIKDDAVIAGKAIIGSLCLQKPLISGDSRVYGMVQGNVHVNGNIFSWEKIEANTQDTHIFEHGQWSISPAIEKLQPPLYYPRKKTKKKNPPER
;
A
#
# COMPACT_ATOMS: atom_id res chain seq x y z
N MET A 1 14.72 -18.44 -13.35
CA MET A 1 13.36 -18.99 -13.54
C MET A 1 12.41 -17.80 -13.54
N ASN A 2 11.44 -17.75 -14.47
CA ASN A 2 10.50 -16.62 -14.53
C ASN A 2 9.43 -16.78 -13.44
N LYS A 3 9.05 -15.66 -12.80
CA LYS A 3 8.03 -15.60 -11.76
C LYS A 3 6.62 -15.75 -12.32
N TYR A 4 6.33 -15.11 -13.46
CA TYR A 4 5.03 -15.13 -14.10
C TYR A 4 5.12 -15.02 -15.62
N LYS A 5 4.03 -15.34 -16.31
CA LYS A 5 3.82 -15.07 -17.74
C LYS A 5 2.59 -14.19 -17.95
N ILE A 6 2.53 -13.51 -19.09
CA ILE A 6 1.32 -12.86 -19.60
C ILE A 6 0.50 -13.91 -20.35
N THR A 7 -0.81 -13.93 -20.10
CA THR A 7 -1.74 -14.89 -20.72
C THR A 7 -2.46 -14.27 -21.93
N ALA A 8 -3.30 -15.05 -22.61
CA ALA A 8 -4.18 -14.56 -23.67
C ALA A 8 -5.55 -14.05 -23.15
N ILE A 9 -5.74 -13.96 -21.83
CA ILE A 9 -6.99 -13.48 -21.24
C ILE A 9 -6.95 -11.95 -21.24
N GLU A 10 -7.68 -11.35 -22.16
CA GLU A 10 -7.75 -9.90 -22.37
C GLU A 10 -8.67 -9.22 -21.35
N HIS A 11 -8.40 -7.94 -21.05
CA HIS A 11 -9.29 -7.10 -20.26
C HIS A 11 -10.56 -6.76 -21.05
N PRO A 12 -11.77 -6.87 -20.49
CA PRO A 12 -13.03 -6.71 -21.24
C PRO A 12 -13.20 -5.35 -21.94
N GLN A 13 -12.64 -4.29 -21.36
CA GLN A 13 -12.73 -2.93 -21.90
C GLN A 13 -11.44 -2.48 -22.63
N TYR A 14 -10.33 -3.17 -22.39
CA TYR A 14 -8.99 -2.75 -22.85
C TYR A 14 -8.24 -3.95 -23.44
N PRO A 15 -8.55 -4.39 -24.66
CA PRO A 15 -8.09 -5.67 -25.20
C PRO A 15 -6.57 -5.85 -25.28
N TRP A 16 -5.79 -4.77 -25.23
CA TRP A 16 -4.33 -4.84 -25.19
C TRP A 16 -3.77 -5.20 -23.80
N LEU A 17 -4.57 -5.14 -22.74
CA LEU A 17 -4.21 -5.55 -21.39
C LEU A 17 -4.54 -7.01 -21.17
N HIS A 18 -3.63 -7.74 -20.56
CA HIS A 18 -3.73 -9.18 -20.42
C HIS A 18 -3.43 -9.64 -19.00
N ARG A 19 -4.15 -10.67 -18.54
CA ARG A 19 -3.96 -11.27 -17.22
C ARG A 19 -2.56 -11.85 -17.07
N ILE A 20 -1.97 -11.70 -15.89
CA ILE A 20 -0.74 -12.42 -15.49
C ILE A 20 -1.06 -13.78 -14.87
N GLN A 21 -0.15 -14.74 -15.02
CA GLN A 21 -0.24 -16.05 -14.36
C GLN A 21 1.09 -16.45 -13.70
N ALA A 22 1.03 -16.82 -12.42
CA ALA A 22 2.19 -17.27 -11.65
C ALA A 22 2.77 -18.59 -12.21
N LEU A 23 4.09 -18.65 -12.37
CA LEU A 23 4.83 -19.82 -12.83
C LEU A 23 5.51 -20.59 -11.69
N ILE A 24 5.60 -19.96 -10.52
CA ILE A 24 6.16 -20.47 -9.27
C ILE A 24 5.25 -20.05 -8.11
N ASP A 25 5.49 -20.56 -6.91
CA ASP A 25 4.90 -19.99 -5.70
C ASP A 25 5.58 -18.64 -5.42
N VAL A 26 4.83 -17.55 -5.49
CA VAL A 26 5.37 -16.18 -5.39
C VAL A 26 5.41 -15.72 -3.93
N ASN A 27 4.33 -15.96 -3.20
CA ASN A 27 4.18 -15.66 -1.78
C ASN A 27 3.03 -16.53 -1.21
N GLU A 28 2.71 -16.38 0.08
CA GLU A 28 1.69 -17.17 0.77
C GLU A 28 0.28 -17.09 0.13
N LYS A 29 -0.03 -15.99 -0.57
CA LYS A 29 -1.33 -15.75 -1.23
C LYS A 29 -1.33 -16.17 -2.70
N VAL A 30 -0.17 -16.36 -3.31
CA VAL A 30 -0.01 -16.56 -4.77
C VAL A 30 0.78 -17.85 -5.03
N PRO A 31 0.12 -19.02 -4.89
CA PRO A 31 0.71 -20.28 -5.32
C PRO A 31 0.85 -20.34 -6.85
N LYS A 32 1.69 -21.25 -7.33
CA LYS A 32 1.90 -21.51 -8.76
C LYS A 32 0.57 -21.73 -9.50
N GLY A 33 0.43 -21.08 -10.65
CA GLY A 33 -0.75 -21.17 -11.50
C GLY A 33 -1.82 -20.11 -11.23
N THR A 34 -1.71 -19.36 -10.13
CA THR A 34 -2.63 -18.26 -9.78
C THR A 34 -2.68 -17.20 -10.87
N ILE A 35 -3.90 -16.78 -11.25
CA ILE A 35 -4.16 -15.66 -12.14
C ILE A 35 -4.18 -14.37 -11.33
N GLY A 36 -3.48 -13.34 -11.79
CA GLY A 36 -3.47 -12.00 -11.20
C GLY A 36 -4.17 -10.97 -12.08
N GLY A 37 -3.91 -9.68 -11.81
CA GLY A 37 -4.44 -8.58 -12.60
C GLY A 37 -3.80 -8.44 -13.98
N PHE A 38 -3.88 -7.25 -14.55
CA PHE A 38 -3.59 -7.01 -15.96
C PHE A 38 -2.34 -6.17 -16.18
N VAL A 39 -1.62 -6.49 -17.25
CA VAL A 39 -0.47 -5.73 -17.75
C VAL A 39 -0.50 -5.64 -19.28
N ASP A 40 0.12 -4.62 -19.87
CA ASP A 40 0.39 -4.56 -21.33
C ASP A 40 1.79 -5.06 -21.70
N SER A 41 2.72 -5.08 -20.74
CA SER A 41 4.11 -5.48 -20.94
C SER A 41 4.64 -6.34 -19.79
N ILE A 42 5.57 -7.23 -20.10
CA ILE A 42 6.29 -8.05 -19.10
C ILE A 42 7.12 -7.19 -18.14
N THR A 43 7.36 -5.93 -18.48
CA THR A 43 8.08 -4.97 -17.65
C THR A 43 7.18 -4.32 -16.59
N ASN A 44 5.85 -4.36 -16.67
CA ASN A 44 5.02 -3.65 -15.69
C ASN A 44 5.12 -4.27 -14.30
N LEU A 45 5.19 -5.59 -14.19
CA LEU A 45 5.43 -6.30 -12.93
C LEU A 45 6.84 -6.92 -12.92
N SER A 46 7.61 -6.70 -11.86
CA SER A 46 8.95 -7.29 -11.72
C SER A 46 8.92 -8.81 -11.83
N GLN A 47 9.94 -9.40 -12.45
CA GLN A 47 10.18 -10.85 -12.37
C GLN A 47 10.86 -11.28 -11.06
N GLY A 48 11.36 -10.34 -10.24
CA GLY A 48 11.92 -10.59 -8.91
C GLY A 48 11.06 -10.02 -7.77
N GLY A 49 11.34 -10.44 -6.53
CA GLY A 49 10.59 -10.03 -5.32
C GLY A 49 9.18 -10.61 -5.24
N GLY A 50 8.52 -10.42 -4.09
CA GLY A 50 7.17 -10.91 -3.80
C GLY A 50 6.02 -10.07 -4.37
N CYS A 51 6.31 -8.97 -5.08
CA CYS A 51 5.31 -8.09 -5.64
C CYS A 51 4.35 -8.80 -6.60
N TRP A 52 3.10 -8.38 -6.55
CA TRP A 52 2.03 -8.98 -7.33
C TRP A 52 0.88 -8.00 -7.59
N ILE A 53 0.22 -8.18 -8.72
CA ILE A 53 -1.00 -7.46 -9.11
C ILE A 53 -2.13 -8.47 -8.95
N TYR A 54 -3.04 -8.23 -8.03
CA TYR A 54 -4.18 -9.07 -7.67
C TYR A 54 -5.45 -8.60 -8.38
N ASP A 55 -6.50 -9.42 -8.32
CA ASP A 55 -7.87 -9.08 -8.73
C ASP A 55 -7.92 -8.44 -10.12
N ASP A 56 -8.69 -7.38 -10.32
CA ASP A 56 -8.82 -6.68 -11.60
C ASP A 56 -7.83 -5.52 -11.77
N ALA A 57 -6.81 -5.43 -10.92
CA ALA A 57 -5.92 -4.29 -10.89
C ALA A 57 -5.04 -4.24 -12.15
N ILE A 58 -4.67 -3.03 -12.55
CA ILE A 58 -3.98 -2.77 -13.82
C ILE A 58 -2.63 -2.12 -13.54
N CYS A 59 -1.58 -2.65 -14.17
CA CYS A 59 -0.33 -1.91 -14.34
C CYS A 59 0.07 -1.87 -15.81
N CYS A 60 0.07 -0.68 -16.41
CA CYS A 60 0.24 -0.50 -17.84
C CYS A 60 1.10 0.71 -18.20
N GLU A 61 1.27 0.97 -19.50
CA GLU A 61 2.14 2.01 -20.03
C GLU A 61 3.58 1.79 -19.52
N GLY A 62 4.24 2.80 -18.99
CA GLY A 62 5.53 2.67 -18.30
C GLY A 62 5.42 2.47 -16.79
N GLY A 63 4.24 2.17 -16.25
CA GLY A 63 4.03 1.90 -14.83
C GLY A 63 4.80 0.66 -14.37
N LEU A 64 5.36 0.70 -13.16
CA LEU A 64 6.23 -0.35 -12.62
C LEU A 64 5.84 -0.74 -11.19
N VAL A 65 5.53 -2.02 -10.99
CA VAL A 65 5.32 -2.65 -9.67
C VAL A 65 6.52 -3.54 -9.35
N ARG A 66 7.19 -3.30 -8.22
CA ARG A 66 8.48 -3.91 -7.83
C ARG A 66 8.51 -4.35 -6.37
N GLU A 67 9.57 -5.09 -6.01
CA GLU A 67 9.89 -5.50 -4.63
C GLU A 67 8.76 -6.30 -3.98
N GLU A 68 8.16 -5.83 -2.90
CA GLU A 68 7.07 -6.49 -2.14
C GLU A 68 5.73 -5.72 -2.27
N ALA A 69 5.61 -4.85 -3.29
CA ALA A 69 4.41 -4.05 -3.50
C ALA A 69 3.21 -4.92 -3.90
N GLU A 70 2.04 -4.58 -3.37
CA GLU A 70 0.80 -5.31 -3.62
C GLU A 70 -0.28 -4.36 -4.17
N ILE A 71 -0.84 -4.70 -5.32
CA ILE A 71 -1.86 -3.89 -6.02
C ILE A 71 -3.15 -4.72 -6.14
N TYR A 72 -4.29 -4.24 -5.67
CA TYR A 72 -5.54 -5.02 -5.52
C TYR A 72 -6.77 -4.33 -6.15
N ASP A 73 -7.89 -5.05 -6.19
CA ASP A 73 -9.20 -4.57 -6.63
C ASP A 73 -9.13 -3.92 -8.04
N ASP A 74 -9.87 -2.83 -8.27
CA ASP A 74 -9.84 -2.06 -9.53
C ASP A 74 -8.79 -0.93 -9.55
N SER A 75 -7.69 -1.07 -8.79
CA SER A 75 -6.65 -0.03 -8.73
C SER A 75 -5.76 0.00 -9.98
N MET A 76 -5.07 1.14 -10.20
CA MET A 76 -4.30 1.36 -11.42
C MET A 76 -2.94 2.01 -11.18
N VAL A 77 -1.89 1.45 -11.79
CA VAL A 77 -0.53 2.00 -11.84
C VAL A 77 -0.13 2.24 -13.29
N ARG A 78 0.02 3.50 -13.71
CA ARG A 78 0.29 3.85 -15.12
C ARG A 78 1.25 5.03 -15.30
N GLY A 79 1.46 5.48 -16.54
CA GLY A 79 2.41 6.52 -16.87
C GLY A 79 3.84 6.02 -16.72
N THR A 80 4.60 6.64 -15.82
CA THR A 80 5.95 6.23 -15.39
C THR A 80 6.00 6.00 -13.87
N ALA A 81 4.83 5.77 -13.25
CA ALA A 81 4.72 5.62 -11.81
C ALA A 81 5.45 4.35 -11.35
N VAL A 82 6.13 4.44 -10.22
CA VAL A 82 6.83 3.31 -9.62
C VAL A 82 6.25 3.04 -8.25
N VAL A 83 5.76 1.82 -8.05
CA VAL A 83 5.27 1.30 -6.77
C VAL A 83 6.17 0.15 -6.35
N ALA A 84 6.83 0.33 -5.21
CA ALA A 84 7.88 -0.55 -4.70
C ALA A 84 7.78 -0.70 -3.17
N GLY A 85 8.80 -1.30 -2.57
CA GLY A 85 8.85 -1.60 -1.14
C GLY A 85 7.65 -2.41 -0.67
N LYS A 86 7.02 -1.98 0.42
CA LYS A 86 5.84 -2.64 1.02
C LYS A 86 4.56 -1.83 0.81
N ALA A 87 4.50 -1.05 -0.27
CA ALA A 87 3.33 -0.26 -0.61
C ALA A 87 2.14 -1.15 -0.94
N ARG A 88 0.94 -0.70 -0.57
CA ARG A 88 -0.33 -1.32 -0.95
C ARG A 88 -1.23 -0.31 -1.62
N ILE A 89 -1.77 -0.66 -2.78
CA ILE A 89 -2.74 0.16 -3.52
C ILE A 89 -3.98 -0.68 -3.78
N TYR A 90 -5.17 -0.18 -3.42
CA TYR A 90 -6.41 -0.96 -3.45
C TYR A 90 -7.65 -0.06 -3.54
N ASN A 91 -8.87 -0.62 -3.60
CA ASN A 91 -10.14 0.11 -3.60
C ASN A 91 -10.25 1.23 -4.67
N HIS A 92 -9.78 1.03 -5.91
CA HIS A 92 -9.86 1.99 -7.03
C HIS A 92 -8.79 3.10 -7.05
N ALA A 93 -7.81 3.04 -6.14
CA ALA A 93 -6.75 4.04 -6.10
C ALA A 93 -5.89 4.05 -7.38
N VAL A 94 -5.39 5.23 -7.76
CA VAL A 94 -4.62 5.43 -8.99
C VAL A 94 -3.26 6.06 -8.69
N ALA A 95 -2.18 5.39 -9.09
CA ALA A 95 -0.85 5.96 -9.20
C ALA A 95 -0.52 6.22 -10.68
N LYS A 96 -0.19 7.48 -11.03
CA LYS A 96 0.09 7.87 -12.43
C LYS A 96 1.19 8.91 -12.53
N ASP A 97 1.55 9.24 -13.77
CA ASP A 97 2.63 10.17 -14.11
C ASP A 97 4.00 9.66 -13.62
N SER A 98 4.80 10.43 -12.89
CA SER A 98 6.15 10.04 -12.45
C SER A 98 6.26 9.93 -10.92
N CYS A 99 5.16 9.56 -10.24
CA CYS A 99 5.19 9.40 -8.79
C CYS A 99 5.99 8.16 -8.35
N TYR A 100 6.53 8.22 -7.13
CA TYR A 100 7.26 7.12 -6.51
C TYR A 100 6.63 6.78 -5.16
N ILE A 101 6.20 5.53 -5.00
CA ILE A 101 5.53 5.02 -3.78
C ILE A 101 6.33 3.83 -3.27
N SER A 102 7.01 3.96 -2.13
CA SER A 102 7.83 2.88 -1.55
C SER A 102 7.24 2.23 -0.29
N SER A 103 6.25 2.87 0.32
CA SER A 103 5.54 2.37 1.50
C SER A 103 4.23 3.13 1.66
N GLY A 104 3.31 2.57 2.43
CA GLY A 104 2.01 3.16 2.71
C GLY A 104 0.85 2.32 2.18
N GLU A 105 -0.35 2.75 2.55
CA GLU A 105 -1.61 2.26 2.03
C GLU A 105 -2.31 3.40 1.29
N ILE A 106 -2.57 3.18 0.01
CA ILE A 106 -3.29 4.11 -0.85
C ILE A 106 -4.57 3.40 -1.25
N LYS A 107 -5.71 3.98 -0.91
CA LYS A 107 -7.01 3.31 -1.07
C LYS A 107 -8.12 4.28 -1.42
N ASP A 108 -9.29 3.70 -1.70
CA ASP A 108 -10.48 4.39 -2.16
C ASP A 108 -10.16 5.13 -3.47
N ASP A 109 -10.83 6.24 -3.77
CA ASP A 109 -10.62 7.00 -5.01
C ASP A 109 -9.36 7.90 -5.00
N ALA A 110 -8.37 7.59 -4.16
CA ALA A 110 -7.16 8.38 -4.00
C ALA A 110 -6.30 8.36 -5.27
N VAL A 111 -5.78 9.53 -5.65
CA VAL A 111 -4.91 9.71 -6.82
C VAL A 111 -3.55 10.26 -6.39
N ILE A 112 -2.51 9.49 -6.68
CA ILE A 112 -1.11 9.91 -6.55
C ILE A 112 -0.58 10.22 -7.95
N ALA A 113 -0.10 11.45 -8.16
CA ALA A 113 0.19 11.96 -9.50
C ALA A 113 1.40 12.92 -9.54
N GLY A 114 1.77 13.36 -10.74
CA GLY A 114 2.92 14.24 -10.94
C GLY A 114 4.24 13.60 -10.52
N LYS A 115 4.99 14.27 -9.64
CA LYS A 115 6.27 13.78 -9.07
C LYS A 115 6.14 13.47 -7.58
N ALA A 116 4.94 13.10 -7.13
CA ALA A 116 4.69 12.80 -5.73
C ALA A 116 5.63 11.71 -5.20
N ILE A 117 6.04 11.84 -3.94
CA ILE A 117 6.89 10.86 -3.26
C ILE A 117 6.19 10.42 -1.98
N ILE A 118 5.80 9.15 -1.94
CA ILE A 118 5.12 8.54 -0.81
C ILE A 118 6.02 7.45 -0.24
N GLY A 119 6.23 7.46 1.08
CA GLY A 119 7.02 6.41 1.70
C GLY A 119 7.12 6.55 3.20
N SER A 120 8.00 5.77 3.81
CA SER A 120 8.33 5.93 5.22
C SER A 120 9.75 5.47 5.47
N LEU A 121 10.43 6.19 6.36
CA LEU A 121 11.72 5.79 6.92
C LEU A 121 11.57 5.15 8.31
N CYS A 122 10.35 5.11 8.85
CA CYS A 122 10.01 4.55 10.15
C CYS A 122 9.04 3.36 10.01
N LEU A 123 8.74 2.68 11.12
CA LEU A 123 7.88 1.49 11.12
C LEU A 123 6.46 1.81 10.59
N GLN A 124 5.98 3.02 10.91
CA GLN A 124 4.63 3.45 10.56
C GLN A 124 4.64 4.09 9.19
N LYS A 125 3.57 3.89 8.43
CA LYS A 125 3.52 4.19 7.01
C LYS A 125 2.34 5.12 6.70
N PRO A 126 2.41 5.90 5.61
CA PRO A 126 1.30 6.77 5.24
C PRO A 126 0.03 5.97 4.96
N LEU A 127 -1.12 6.53 5.31
CA LEU A 127 -2.43 6.13 4.83
C LEU A 127 -3.00 7.28 4.01
N ILE A 128 -3.32 7.03 2.75
CA ILE A 128 -3.93 8.01 1.84
C ILE A 128 -5.24 7.40 1.35
N SER A 129 -6.35 8.09 1.62
CA SER A 129 -7.70 7.52 1.44
C SER A 129 -8.72 8.57 0.98
N GLY A 130 -9.96 8.13 0.72
CA GLY A 130 -11.02 8.98 0.18
C GLY A 130 -10.66 9.57 -1.20
N ASP A 131 -11.20 10.74 -1.52
CA ASP A 131 -10.98 11.43 -2.80
C ASP A 131 -9.66 12.23 -2.87
N SER A 132 -8.65 11.81 -2.10
CA SER A 132 -7.37 12.52 -1.95
C SER A 132 -6.64 12.67 -3.28
N ARG A 133 -6.13 13.86 -3.59
CA ARG A 133 -5.21 14.09 -4.71
C ARG A 133 -3.86 14.55 -4.20
N VAL A 134 -2.84 13.73 -4.38
CA VAL A 134 -1.50 13.97 -3.85
C VAL A 134 -0.50 14.15 -4.99
N TYR A 135 0.12 15.32 -5.00
CA TYR A 135 1.15 15.73 -5.96
C TYR A 135 2.51 15.99 -5.30
N GLY A 136 2.51 16.16 -3.97
CA GLY A 136 3.68 16.48 -3.15
C GLY A 136 4.30 15.27 -2.45
N MET A 137 5.02 15.53 -1.36
CA MET A 137 5.69 14.49 -0.57
C MET A 137 4.91 14.18 0.70
N VAL A 138 4.68 12.89 0.97
CA VAL A 138 4.07 12.39 2.20
C VAL A 138 4.92 11.25 2.76
N GLN A 139 5.54 11.46 3.92
CA GLN A 139 6.42 10.50 4.55
C GLN A 139 6.11 10.27 6.03
N GLY A 140 6.22 9.02 6.47
CA GLY A 140 6.08 8.64 7.88
C GLY A 140 4.63 8.36 8.29
N ASN A 141 4.31 8.56 9.57
CA ASN A 141 3.01 8.26 10.17
C ASN A 141 1.97 9.35 9.88
N VAL A 142 1.54 9.44 8.63
CA VAL A 142 0.60 10.46 8.15
C VAL A 142 -0.67 9.81 7.63
N HIS A 143 -1.84 10.29 8.04
CA HIS A 143 -3.13 9.98 7.43
C HIS A 143 -3.60 11.18 6.60
N VAL A 144 -3.89 10.94 5.32
CA VAL A 144 -4.36 11.96 4.37
C VAL A 144 -5.73 11.56 3.84
N ASN A 145 -6.72 12.41 4.12
CA ASN A 145 -8.03 12.42 3.48
C ASN A 145 -8.30 13.85 2.96
N GLY A 146 -7.53 14.23 1.94
CA GLY A 146 -7.46 15.59 1.43
C GLY A 146 -6.42 15.74 0.32
N ASN A 147 -6.33 16.95 -0.23
CA ASN A 147 -5.43 17.26 -1.33
C ASN A 147 -4.09 17.77 -0.83
N ILE A 148 -3.00 17.23 -1.38
CA ILE A 148 -1.62 17.67 -1.13
C ILE A 148 -1.03 18.16 -2.44
N PHE A 149 -0.64 19.43 -2.48
CA PHE A 149 -0.09 20.09 -3.67
C PHE A 149 1.39 19.77 -3.88
N SER A 150 1.89 20.04 -5.08
CA SER A 150 3.24 19.65 -5.51
C SER A 150 4.38 20.29 -4.73
N TRP A 151 4.14 21.45 -4.09
CA TRP A 151 5.11 22.14 -3.24
C TRP A 151 5.05 21.71 -1.77
N GLU A 152 4.04 20.95 -1.37
CA GLU A 152 3.87 20.52 0.01
C GLU A 152 4.74 19.30 0.32
N LYS A 153 5.34 19.32 1.51
CA LYS A 153 6.11 18.22 2.06
C LYS A 153 5.63 17.97 3.47
N ILE A 154 5.13 16.76 3.70
CA ILE A 154 4.64 16.32 5.00
C ILE A 154 5.53 15.17 5.44
N GLU A 155 6.16 15.34 6.59
CA GLU A 155 7.00 14.33 7.21
C GLU A 155 6.58 14.16 8.68
N ALA A 156 6.18 12.95 9.05
CA ALA A 156 5.81 12.60 10.42
C ALA A 156 6.63 11.39 10.88
N ASN A 157 7.88 11.63 11.26
CA ASN A 157 8.79 10.59 11.77
C ASN A 157 8.65 10.39 13.29
N THR A 158 7.42 10.43 13.78
CA THR A 158 7.05 10.30 15.20
C THR A 158 6.20 9.07 15.42
N GLN A 159 6.03 8.65 16.68
CA GLN A 159 5.03 7.64 17.00
C GLN A 159 3.61 8.19 16.83
N ASP A 160 3.41 9.49 17.07
CA ASP A 160 2.14 10.18 16.85
C ASP A 160 1.74 10.17 15.38
N THR A 161 0.44 10.07 15.12
CA THR A 161 -0.12 10.09 13.78
C THR A 161 -0.54 11.50 13.43
N HIS A 162 0.00 12.05 12.36
CA HIS A 162 -0.42 13.34 11.81
C HIS A 162 -1.59 13.10 10.86
N ILE A 163 -2.73 13.74 11.11
CA ILE A 163 -3.96 13.53 10.36
C ILE A 163 -4.29 14.82 9.62
N PHE A 164 -4.38 14.74 8.29
CA PHE A 164 -4.85 15.81 7.42
C PHE A 164 -6.17 15.43 6.78
N GLU A 165 -7.25 16.05 7.23
CA GLU A 165 -8.60 15.79 6.72
C GLU A 165 -9.31 17.11 6.48
N HIS A 166 -9.98 17.25 5.33
CA HIS A 166 -10.79 18.43 5.01
C HIS A 166 -10.04 19.78 5.16
N GLY A 167 -8.74 19.80 4.90
CA GLY A 167 -7.89 20.99 5.03
C GLY A 167 -7.47 21.34 6.46
N GLN A 168 -7.75 20.48 7.44
CA GLN A 168 -7.37 20.68 8.83
C GLN A 168 -6.38 19.61 9.30
N TRP A 169 -5.43 20.05 10.12
CA TRP A 169 -4.45 19.19 10.77
C TRP A 169 -4.89 18.84 12.18
N SER A 170 -4.76 17.57 12.53
CA SER A 170 -4.86 17.08 13.90
C SER A 170 -3.79 16.04 14.18
N ILE A 171 -3.59 15.72 15.46
CA ILE A 171 -2.61 14.73 15.90
C ILE A 171 -3.35 13.68 16.73
N SER A 172 -3.16 12.41 16.38
CA SER A 172 -3.54 11.29 17.23
C SER A 172 -2.28 10.78 17.96
N PRO A 173 -2.15 11.01 19.28
CA PRO A 173 -0.95 10.63 20.01
C PRO A 173 -0.82 9.11 20.13
N ALA A 174 0.41 8.62 20.11
CA ALA A 174 0.68 7.22 20.40
C ALA A 174 0.38 6.92 21.88
N ILE A 175 -0.42 5.88 22.13
CA ILE A 175 -0.67 5.42 23.50
C ILE A 175 0.48 4.52 23.92
N GLU A 176 1.49 5.09 24.59
CA GLU A 176 2.56 4.32 25.21
C GLU A 176 2.08 3.67 26.52
N LYS A 177 1.71 2.40 26.46
CA LYS A 177 1.44 1.62 27.67
C LYS A 177 2.76 1.20 28.30
N LEU A 178 3.07 1.74 29.48
CA LEU A 178 4.20 1.30 30.30
C LEU A 178 4.07 -0.20 30.56
N GLN A 179 5.01 -0.98 30.05
CA GLN A 179 5.15 -2.38 30.41
C GLN A 179 5.97 -2.46 31.70
N PRO A 180 5.56 -3.29 32.67
CA PRO A 180 6.39 -3.51 33.84
C PRO A 180 7.70 -4.18 33.40
N PRO A 181 8.85 -3.88 34.05
CA PRO A 181 10.11 -4.53 33.73
C PRO A 181 9.98 -6.05 33.85
N LEU A 182 10.78 -6.80 33.09
CA LEU A 182 10.72 -8.28 33.02
C LEU A 182 10.72 -8.97 34.40
N TYR A 183 11.32 -8.33 35.41
CA TYR A 183 11.43 -8.83 36.78
C TYR A 183 10.30 -8.38 37.73
N TYR A 184 9.29 -7.66 37.25
CA TYR A 184 8.21 -7.17 38.09
C TYR A 184 7.30 -8.32 38.52
N PRO A 185 7.14 -8.56 39.84
CA PRO A 185 6.35 -9.69 40.32
C PRO A 185 4.87 -9.47 40.01
N ARG A 186 4.31 -10.30 39.12
CA ARG A 186 2.87 -10.32 38.84
C ARG A 186 2.12 -10.76 40.11
N LYS A 187 1.39 -9.84 40.75
CA LYS A 187 0.47 -10.21 41.84
C LYS A 187 -0.56 -11.20 41.30
N LYS A 188 -0.58 -12.43 41.83
CA LYS A 188 -1.65 -13.40 41.56
C LYS A 188 -2.94 -12.81 42.12
N THR A 189 -3.86 -12.39 41.27
CA THR A 189 -5.23 -12.05 41.67
C THR A 189 -5.87 -13.30 42.26
N LYS A 190 -6.14 -13.30 43.57
CA LYS A 190 -6.94 -14.34 44.22
C LYS A 190 -8.31 -14.36 43.53
N LYS A 191 -8.68 -15.49 42.93
CA LYS A 191 -10.07 -15.75 42.51
C LYS A 191 -10.94 -15.59 43.77
N LYS A 192 -11.85 -14.61 43.77
CA LYS A 192 -12.94 -14.58 44.75
C LYS A 192 -13.79 -15.81 44.48
N ASN A 193 -13.78 -16.80 45.37
CA ASN A 193 -14.78 -17.86 45.33
C ASN A 193 -16.15 -17.21 45.57
N PRO A 194 -17.19 -17.61 44.83
CA PRO A 194 -18.54 -17.11 45.06
C PRO A 194 -19.02 -17.53 46.47
N PRO A 195 -19.87 -16.72 47.13
CA PRO A 195 -20.34 -17.02 48.47
C PRO A 195 -21.19 -18.28 48.48
N GLU A 196 -20.86 -19.21 49.39
CA GLU A 196 -21.72 -20.36 49.71
C GLU A 196 -22.95 -19.87 50.49
N ARG A 197 -24.11 -20.46 50.14
CA ARG A 197 -25.44 -20.14 50.68
C ARG A 197 -25.64 -20.70 52.09
#